data_AF-A0A150SMN6-F1
#
_entry.id   AF-A0A150SMN6-F1
#
_cell.length_a   1.000
_cell.length_b   1.000
_cell.length_c   1.000
_cell.angle_alpha   90.00
_cell.angle_beta   90.00
_cell.angle_gamma   90.00
#
_symmetry.space_group_name_H-M   'P 1'
#
loop_
_entity.id
_entity.type
_entity.pdbx_description
1 polymer ?
#
loop_
_entity_poly.entity_id
_entity_poly.type
_entity_poly.pdbx_seq_one_letter_code
_entity_poly.pdbx_strand_id
1 'polypeptide(L)' 'MGACQAPTCVDGVANGFETGVDCGTRSCPLCAAGEGCVAGENCGSGVCRERVCQEPSCDDGVMNGSELDVDCGGECRSCR' A
#
# COMPACT_ATOMS: atom_id res chain seq x y z
N MET A 1 -2.91 30.25 21.82
CA MET A 1 -3.58 30.13 20.50
C MET A 1 -2.86 29.02 19.75
N GLY A 2 -3.47 27.85 19.59
CA GLY A 2 -2.90 26.77 18.78
C GLY A 2 -3.41 26.92 17.35
N ALA A 3 -2.52 27.19 16.40
CA ALA A 3 -2.88 27.14 14.99
C ALA A 3 -2.95 25.65 14.58
N CYS A 4 -4.06 25.23 13.96
CA CYS A 4 -4.08 23.91 13.31
C CYS A 4 -3.08 23.96 12.16
N GLN A 5 -2.03 23.14 12.23
CA GLN A 5 -1.14 22.96 11.09
C GLN A 5 -1.91 22.26 9.97
N ALA A 6 -1.59 22.62 8.73
CA ALA A 6 -2.14 21.91 7.59
C ALA A 6 -1.65 20.45 7.64
N PRO A 7 -2.53 19.47 7.39
CA PRO A 7 -2.18 18.06 7.39
C PRO A 7 -1.07 17.77 6.37
N THR A 8 -0.11 16.93 6.72
CA THR A 8 0.95 16.47 5.81
C THR A 8 1.07 14.96 5.87
N CYS A 9 1.47 14.33 4.76
CA CYS A 9 1.57 12.86 4.68
C CYS A 9 2.62 12.21 5.61
N VAL A 10 3.27 12.97 6.49
CA VAL A 10 4.34 12.54 7.40
C VAL A 10 4.24 13.27 8.74
N ASP A 11 3.03 13.67 9.17
CA ASP A 11 2.81 14.40 10.44
C ASP A 11 2.58 13.50 11.67
N GLY A 12 2.60 12.18 11.48
CA GLY A 12 2.43 11.17 12.52
C GLY A 12 0.97 10.89 12.86
N VAL A 13 0.01 11.40 12.09
CA VAL A 13 -1.43 11.27 12.37
C VAL A 13 -2.21 11.05 11.09
N ALA A 14 -2.85 9.88 10.93
CA ALA A 14 -3.71 9.55 9.80
C ALA A 14 -4.82 10.59 9.55
N ASN A 15 -4.58 11.51 8.61
CA ASN A 15 -5.45 12.64 8.31
C ASN A 15 -5.36 13.05 6.83
N GLY A 16 -6.20 14.00 6.39
CA GLY A 16 -6.11 14.56 5.05
C GLY A 16 -6.27 13.52 3.92
N PHE A 17 -5.18 13.21 3.22
CA PHE A 17 -5.12 12.23 2.12
C PHE A 17 -4.55 10.87 2.52
N GLU A 18 -4.22 10.71 3.80
CA GLU A 18 -3.64 9.50 4.34
C GLU A 18 -4.71 8.44 4.59
N THR A 19 -4.37 7.19 4.28
CA THR A 19 -5.21 6.00 4.53
C THR A 19 -4.64 5.14 5.64
N GLY A 20 -3.33 5.23 5.89
CA GLY A 20 -2.64 4.78 7.10
C GLY A 20 -1.96 5.96 7.79
N VAL A 21 -1.16 5.73 8.83
CA VAL A 21 -0.38 6.82 9.44
C VAL A 21 0.83 7.10 8.55
N ASP A 22 0.96 8.34 8.08
CA ASP A 22 2.06 8.78 7.21
C ASP A 22 2.10 8.12 5.83
N CYS A 23 0.96 7.64 5.32
CA CYS A 23 0.86 6.99 4.02
C CYS A 23 -0.56 7.07 3.45
N GLY A 24 -0.71 7.01 2.13
CA GLY A 24 -2.03 6.83 1.53
C GLY A 24 -2.15 7.24 0.08
N THR A 25 -3.03 8.20 -0.20
CA THR A 25 -3.42 8.54 -1.58
C THR A 25 -2.65 9.73 -2.14
N ARG A 26 -2.86 9.97 -3.44
CA ARG A 26 -2.41 11.17 -4.18
C ARG A 26 -0.89 11.31 -4.20
N SER A 27 -0.35 12.09 -3.27
CA SER A 27 1.06 12.47 -3.18
C SER A 27 1.70 11.94 -1.90
N CYS A 28 0.92 11.23 -1.08
CA CYS A 28 1.44 10.53 0.08
C CYS A 28 2.20 9.27 -0.37
N PRO A 29 3.21 8.84 0.39
CA PRO A 29 3.91 7.59 0.12
C PRO A 29 2.93 6.41 0.21
N LEU A 30 3.31 5.31 -0.45
CA LEU A 30 2.54 4.08 -0.42
C LEU A 30 2.55 3.47 0.98
N CYS A 31 1.42 2.92 1.39
CA CYS A 31 1.24 2.24 2.65
C CYS A 31 1.88 0.84 2.64
N ALA A 32 2.49 0.47 3.75
CA ALA A 32 3.01 -0.87 4.00
C ALA A 32 1.86 -1.86 4.23
N ALA A 33 2.16 -3.17 4.20
CA ALA A 33 1.17 -4.18 4.56
C ALA A 33 0.68 -3.97 6.00
N GLY A 34 -0.63 -4.15 6.23
CA GLY A 34 -1.31 -3.90 7.50
C GLY A 34 -1.84 -2.47 7.67
N GLU A 35 -1.38 -1.50 6.88
CA GLU A 35 -1.90 -0.13 6.91
C GLU A 35 -3.18 0.02 6.10
N GLY A 36 -3.95 1.07 6.40
CA GLY A 36 -5.21 1.32 5.70
C GLY A 36 -5.00 1.76 4.25
N CYS A 37 -5.92 1.38 3.36
CA CYS A 37 -5.90 1.73 1.94
C CYS A 37 -7.32 1.89 1.38
N VAL A 38 -7.43 2.60 0.25
CA VAL A 38 -8.69 2.68 -0.51
C VAL A 38 -8.60 1.96 -1.85
N ALA A 39 -7.41 1.87 -2.43
CA ALA A 39 -7.13 1.15 -3.67
C ALA A 39 -5.74 0.49 -3.62
N GLY A 40 -5.54 -0.53 -4.46
CA GLY A 40 -4.27 -1.27 -4.54
C GLY A 40 -3.08 -0.36 -4.84
N GLU A 41 -3.29 0.68 -5.65
CA GLU A 41 -2.30 1.72 -5.97
C GLU A 41 -1.80 2.52 -4.77
N ASN A 42 -2.45 2.41 -3.60
CA ASN A 42 -2.00 3.05 -2.36
C ASN A 42 -1.10 2.15 -1.52
N CYS A 43 -0.97 0.88 -1.88
CA CYS A 43 -0.18 -0.10 -1.16
C CYS A 43 1.15 -0.34 -1.88
N GLY A 44 2.23 -0.50 -1.12
CA GLY A 44 3.53 -0.89 -1.69
C GLY A 44 3.47 -2.23 -2.43
N SER A 45 2.57 -3.12 -2.03
CA SER A 45 2.29 -4.39 -2.70
C SER A 45 1.39 -4.27 -3.94
N GLY A 46 0.72 -3.14 -4.15
CA GLY A 46 -0.33 -3.03 -5.17
C GLY A 46 -1.65 -3.71 -4.78
N VAL A 47 -1.74 -4.30 -3.58
CA VAL A 47 -2.91 -5.09 -3.14
C VAL A 47 -3.59 -4.44 -1.95
N CYS A 48 -4.82 -3.99 -2.15
CA CYS A 48 -5.70 -3.48 -1.10
C CYS A 48 -6.90 -4.42 -0.96
N ARG A 49 -7.00 -5.14 0.17
CA ARG A 49 -8.17 -5.98 0.50
C ARG A 49 -8.76 -5.55 1.82
N GLU A 50 -10.09 -5.47 1.87
CA GLU A 50 -10.83 -5.08 3.08
C GLU A 50 -10.38 -3.71 3.67
N ARG A 51 -9.94 -2.79 2.81
CA ARG A 51 -9.35 -1.48 3.17
C ARG A 51 -8.03 -1.56 3.94
N VAL A 52 -7.31 -2.68 3.81
CA VAL A 52 -6.00 -2.91 4.40
C VAL A 52 -5.02 -3.41 3.33
N CYS A 53 -3.83 -2.83 3.29
CA CYS A 53 -2.77 -3.27 2.40
C CYS A 53 -2.33 -4.69 2.76
N GLN A 54 -2.32 -5.57 1.78
CA GLN A 54 -1.88 -6.95 1.99
C GLN A 54 -0.39 -7.09 1.68
N GLU A 55 0.24 -8.11 2.25
CA GLU A 55 1.57 -8.53 1.83
C GLU A 55 1.52 -9.07 0.39
N PRO A 56 2.59 -8.89 -0.39
CA PRO A 56 2.71 -9.49 -1.72
C PRO A 56 2.62 -11.02 -1.63
N SER A 57 1.93 -11.65 -2.57
CA SER A 57 1.67 -13.09 -2.58
C SER A 57 1.53 -13.64 -4.00
N CYS A 58 1.92 -14.89 -4.20
CA CYS A 58 1.93 -15.57 -5.50
C CYS A 58 0.54 -15.90 -6.11
N ASP A 59 -0.55 -15.30 -5.61
CA ASP A 59 -1.94 -15.52 -6.05
C ASP A 59 -2.83 -14.27 -5.75
N ASP A 60 -2.23 -13.08 -5.68
CA ASP A 60 -2.98 -11.84 -5.44
C ASP A 60 -3.46 -11.12 -6.71
N GLY A 61 -3.03 -11.58 -7.88
CA GLY A 61 -3.48 -11.05 -9.16
C GLY A 61 -2.68 -9.83 -9.64
N VAL A 62 -1.61 -9.43 -8.95
CA VAL A 62 -0.70 -8.39 -9.42
C VAL A 62 0.73 -8.93 -9.47
N MET A 63 1.62 -8.27 -10.21
CA MET A 63 3.05 -8.60 -10.23
C MET A 63 3.76 -7.75 -9.18
N ASN A 64 4.10 -8.33 -8.04
CA ASN A 64 4.72 -7.65 -6.91
C ASN A 64 5.78 -8.54 -6.21
N GLY A 65 6.42 -8.00 -5.17
CA GLY A 65 7.37 -8.76 -4.35
C GLY A 65 8.51 -9.40 -5.15
N SER A 66 8.59 -10.73 -5.09
CA SER A 66 9.64 -11.56 -5.73
C SER A 66 9.17 -12.21 -7.04
N GLU A 67 8.00 -11.86 -7.55
CA GLU A 67 7.43 -12.44 -8.76
C GLU A 67 8.16 -11.96 -10.02
N LEU A 68 8.24 -12.82 -11.05
CA LEU A 68 8.80 -12.46 -12.36
C LEU A 68 7.72 -12.24 -13.42
N ASP A 69 6.52 -12.74 -13.17
CA ASP A 69 5.30 -12.46 -13.91
C ASP A 69 4.10 -12.48 -12.94
N VAL A 70 2.90 -12.08 -13.36
CA VAL A 70 1.73 -12.02 -12.46
C VAL A 70 1.48 -13.41 -11.83
N ASP A 71 1.52 -13.52 -10.50
CA ASP A 71 1.28 -14.76 -9.74
C ASP A 71 2.27 -15.91 -10.05
N CYS A 72 3.47 -15.62 -10.57
CA CYS A 72 4.49 -16.64 -10.83
C CYS A 72 5.94 -16.12 -10.96
N GLY A 73 6.89 -17.05 -10.85
CA GLY A 73 8.33 -16.81 -11.00
C GLY A 73 9.03 -16.36 -9.72
N GLY A 74 10.37 -16.36 -9.75
CA GLY A 74 11.21 -16.00 -8.62
C GLY A 74 11.06 -16.99 -7.47
N GLU A 75 10.54 -16.54 -6.33
CA GLU A 75 10.24 -17.38 -5.16
C GLU A 75 8.89 -18.11 -5.26
N CYS A 76 8.06 -17.74 -6.24
CA CYS A 76 6.78 -18.39 -6.52
C CYS A 76 6.93 -19.61 -7.44
N ARG A 77 5.80 -20.28 -7.73
CA ARG A 77 5.76 -21.36 -8.74
C ARG A 77 6.32 -20.88 -10.08
N SER A 78 6.93 -21.78 -10.85
CA SER A 78 7.42 -21.43 -12.18
C SER A 78 6.28 -20.98 -13.09
N CYS A 79 6.50 -19.91 -13.85
CA CYS A 79 5.60 -19.49 -14.92
C CYS A 79 5.55 -20.59 -16.00
N ARG A 80 4.35 -20.85 -16.51
CA ARG A 80 4.09 -21.91 -17.48
C ARG A 80 3.53 -21.33 -18.78
#